data_AF-A0A2N6PYL9-F1
#
_entry.id   AF-A0A2N6PYL9-F1
#
_cell.length_a   1.000
_cell.length_b   1.000
_cell.length_c   1.000
_cell.angle_alpha   90.00
_cell.angle_beta   90.00
_cell.angle_gamma   90.00
#
_symmetry.space_group_name_H-M   'P 1'
#
loop_
_entity.id
_entity.type
_entity.pdbx_description
1 polymer ?
#
loop_
_entity_poly.entity_id
_entity_poly.type
_entity_poly.pdbx_seq_one_letter_code
_entity_poly.pdbx_strand_id
1 'polypeptide(L)'
;MPAAPPSPTPAPTDVELFSAEDGVRSSVDFVFALLAAGDEDGAAENLYPAVAFEQPLALLLTRSGVYTQVDRPKILFVDDVTASEDGKSGTATVTYEMAGAEHTDTVELRRTSANERGADDYAIVTSEDDFGLDASGVELLPADTVYRIHGVDVSAAFLAARSLADGDEVLRIPAFGGTYPLEITVPGPDGFTETVTLQTSTFLGGDGTDGVLRSFAVEHGY
;
A
#
# COMPACT_ATOMS: atom_id res chain seq x y z
N MET A 1 -25.52 70.93 -1.04
CA MET A 1 -25.12 69.89 -0.06
C MET A 1 -24.06 69.03 -0.74
N PRO A 2 -22.88 68.84 -0.15
CA PRO A 2 -21.83 68.01 -0.73
C PRO A 2 -22.21 66.52 -0.62
N ALA A 3 -21.90 65.74 -1.66
CA ALA A 3 -22.17 64.31 -1.71
C ALA A 3 -21.35 63.55 -0.66
N ALA A 4 -21.97 62.59 0.01
CA ALA A 4 -21.29 61.72 0.97
C ALA A 4 -20.24 60.84 0.25
N PRO A 5 -19.08 60.57 0.88
CA PRO A 5 -18.08 59.69 0.30
C PRO A 5 -18.64 58.26 0.13
N PRO A 6 -18.19 57.52 -0.89
CA PRO A 6 -18.62 56.14 -1.08
C PRO A 6 -18.23 55.30 0.14
N SER A 7 -19.16 54.47 0.61
CA SER A 7 -18.89 53.51 1.67
C SER A 7 -17.85 52.50 1.18
N PRO A 8 -16.88 52.08 2.02
CA PRO A 8 -15.87 51.11 1.61
C PRO A 8 -16.55 49.79 1.26
N THR A 9 -16.29 49.29 0.06
CA THR A 9 -16.60 47.91 -0.33
C THR A 9 -15.91 46.97 0.66
N PRO A 10 -16.61 45.97 1.22
CA PRO A 10 -15.95 44.94 2.02
C PRO A 10 -14.84 44.32 1.17
N ALA A 11 -13.61 44.28 1.68
CA ALA A 11 -12.58 43.44 1.09
C ALA A 11 -13.12 41.98 1.10
N PRO A 12 -12.93 41.21 0.01
CA PRO A 12 -13.27 39.80 0.05
C PRO A 12 -12.53 39.20 1.24
N THR A 13 -13.25 38.52 2.13
CA THR A 13 -12.66 37.63 3.12
C THR A 13 -11.70 36.72 2.37
N ASP A 14 -10.42 36.79 2.73
CA ASP A 14 -9.41 35.83 2.28
C ASP A 14 -10.04 34.45 2.37
N VAL A 15 -10.24 33.81 1.21
CA VAL A 15 -10.50 32.38 1.18
C VAL A 15 -9.29 31.79 1.87
N GLU A 16 -9.46 31.08 2.99
CA GLU A 16 -8.41 30.19 3.49
C GLU A 16 -8.11 29.23 2.35
N LEU A 17 -7.11 29.57 1.55
CA LEU A 17 -6.57 28.71 0.51
C LEU A 17 -5.90 27.58 1.28
N PHE A 18 -6.41 26.37 1.10
CA PHE A 18 -5.79 25.17 1.65
C PHE A 18 -4.30 25.17 1.32
N SER A 19 -3.48 24.98 2.34
CA SER A 19 -2.04 24.90 2.16
C SER A 19 -1.68 23.57 1.47
N ALA A 20 -0.48 23.51 0.88
CA ALA A 20 0.04 22.26 0.36
C ALA A 20 0.15 21.18 1.45
N GLU A 21 0.45 21.58 2.69
CA GLU A 21 0.49 20.71 3.87
C GLU A 21 -0.89 20.13 4.21
N ASP A 22 -1.98 20.91 4.02
CA ASP A 22 -3.34 20.38 4.18
C ASP A 22 -3.66 19.30 3.14
N GLY A 23 -3.16 19.48 1.90
CA GLY A 23 -3.25 18.47 0.84
C GLY A 23 -2.52 17.18 1.18
N VAL A 24 -1.28 17.31 1.67
CA VAL A 24 -0.46 16.17 2.11
C VAL A 24 -1.17 15.41 3.24
N ARG A 25 -1.58 16.10 4.31
CA ARG A 25 -2.27 15.47 5.45
C ARG A 25 -3.56 14.78 5.02
N SER A 26 -4.42 15.49 4.27
CA SER A 26 -5.71 14.96 3.85
C SER A 26 -5.59 13.74 2.93
N SER A 27 -4.55 13.70 2.08
CA SER A 27 -4.27 12.53 1.23
C SER A 27 -3.85 11.31 2.04
N VAL A 28 -3.01 11.49 3.08
CA VAL A 28 -2.66 10.40 4.01
C VAL A 28 -3.90 9.88 4.73
N ASP A 29 -4.67 10.78 5.34
CA ASP A 29 -5.90 10.41 6.06
C ASP A 29 -6.88 9.66 5.13
N PHE A 30 -6.98 10.09 3.88
CA PHE A 30 -7.85 9.47 2.88
C PHE A 30 -7.40 8.04 2.52
N VAL A 31 -6.10 7.80 2.28
CA VAL A 31 -5.58 6.45 2.01
C VAL A 31 -5.87 5.53 3.19
N PHE A 32 -5.58 5.94 4.42
CA PHE A 32 -5.85 5.12 5.59
C PHE A 32 -7.34 4.88 5.84
N ALA A 33 -8.21 5.84 5.50
CA ALA A 33 -9.66 5.65 5.56
C ALA A 33 -10.12 4.55 4.58
N LEU A 34 -9.53 4.50 3.37
CA LEU A 34 -9.80 3.44 2.38
C LEU A 34 -9.30 2.07 2.88
N LEU A 35 -8.09 2.00 3.43
CA LEU A 35 -7.55 0.78 4.02
C LEU A 35 -8.44 0.28 5.18
N ALA A 36 -8.86 1.17 6.08
CA ALA A 36 -9.77 0.83 7.17
C ALA A 36 -11.16 0.37 6.68
N ALA A 37 -11.64 0.92 5.56
CA ALA A 37 -12.87 0.48 4.91
C ALA A 37 -12.71 -0.88 4.19
N GLY A 38 -11.48 -1.31 3.90
CA GLY A 38 -11.21 -2.51 3.09
C GLY A 38 -11.49 -2.26 1.62
N ASP A 39 -11.13 -1.05 1.16
CA ASP A 39 -11.16 -0.67 -0.25
C ASP A 39 -9.71 -0.60 -0.75
N GLU A 40 -9.06 -1.77 -0.83
CA GLU A 40 -7.68 -1.90 -1.29
C GLU A 40 -7.47 -1.31 -2.70
N ASP A 41 -8.42 -1.50 -3.61
CA ASP A 41 -8.38 -0.93 -4.97
C ASP A 41 -8.30 0.60 -4.91
N GLY A 42 -9.20 1.22 -4.12
CA GLY A 42 -9.23 2.67 -3.95
C GLY A 42 -7.95 3.19 -3.29
N ALA A 43 -7.41 2.48 -2.30
CA ALA A 43 -6.14 2.86 -1.67
C ALA A 43 -4.98 2.77 -2.67
N ALA A 44 -4.95 1.73 -3.51
CA ALA A 44 -3.91 1.51 -4.51
C ALA A 44 -3.95 2.54 -5.66
N GLU A 45 -5.12 3.11 -5.99
CA GLU A 45 -5.24 4.24 -6.92
C GLU A 45 -4.54 5.52 -6.42
N ASN A 46 -4.28 5.62 -5.11
CA ASN A 46 -3.62 6.75 -4.47
C ASN A 46 -2.12 6.50 -4.19
N LEU A 47 -1.52 5.53 -4.89
CA LEU A 47 -0.10 5.23 -4.86
C LEU A 47 0.63 5.79 -6.08
N TYR A 48 1.93 6.07 -5.90
CA TYR A 48 2.83 6.48 -6.98
C TYR A 48 4.12 5.62 -6.97
N PRO A 49 4.48 4.95 -8.08
CA PRO A 49 3.72 4.87 -9.34
C PRO A 49 2.38 4.16 -9.16
N ALA A 50 1.43 4.47 -10.05
CA ALA A 50 0.11 3.84 -10.00
C ALA A 50 0.22 2.34 -10.34
N VAL A 51 -0.47 1.52 -9.55
CA VAL A 51 -0.48 0.06 -9.73
C VAL A 51 -1.32 -0.32 -10.95
N ALA A 52 -0.81 -1.23 -11.77
CA ALA A 52 -1.55 -1.77 -12.91
C ALA A 52 -2.42 -2.98 -12.50
N PHE A 53 -3.67 -2.72 -12.11
CA PHE A 53 -4.61 -3.74 -11.60
C PHE A 53 -4.91 -4.91 -12.56
N GLU A 54 -4.71 -4.71 -13.86
CA GLU A 54 -4.92 -5.76 -14.87
C GLU A 54 -3.81 -6.84 -14.84
N GLN A 55 -2.71 -6.59 -14.13
CA GLN A 55 -1.62 -7.56 -14.01
C GLN A 55 -1.90 -8.58 -12.90
N PRO A 56 -1.63 -9.89 -13.12
CA PRO A 56 -1.82 -10.89 -12.09
C PRO A 56 -1.02 -10.62 -10.80
N LEU A 57 0.11 -9.91 -10.91
CA LEU A 57 0.93 -9.51 -9.76
C LEU A 57 0.16 -8.59 -8.79
N ALA A 58 -0.74 -7.75 -9.29
CA ALA A 58 -1.54 -6.82 -8.50
C ALA A 58 -2.77 -7.46 -7.82
N LEU A 59 -2.94 -8.79 -7.90
CA LEU A 59 -4.16 -9.48 -7.42
C LEU A 59 -4.52 -9.16 -5.96
N LEU A 60 -3.54 -9.01 -5.08
CA LEU A 60 -3.77 -8.70 -3.65
C LEU A 60 -4.18 -7.24 -3.40
N LEU A 61 -4.09 -6.39 -4.42
CA LEU A 61 -4.58 -5.00 -4.42
C LEU A 61 -5.86 -4.83 -5.24
N THR A 62 -6.43 -5.94 -5.71
CA THR A 62 -7.76 -5.97 -6.33
C THR A 62 -8.76 -6.56 -5.33
N ARG A 63 -10.06 -6.26 -5.51
CA ARG A 63 -11.21 -6.80 -4.74
C ARG A 63 -11.35 -8.32 -4.86
N SER A 64 -10.34 -9.03 -4.37
CA SER A 64 -10.24 -10.48 -4.24
C SER A 64 -10.93 -10.96 -2.95
N GLY A 65 -11.19 -10.05 -2.01
CA GLY A 65 -11.72 -10.35 -0.69
C GLY A 65 -10.66 -10.83 0.31
N VAL A 66 -9.39 -10.91 -0.10
CA VAL A 66 -8.28 -11.26 0.79
C VAL A 66 -8.05 -10.16 1.82
N TYR A 67 -7.96 -8.90 1.39
CA TYR A 67 -7.58 -7.80 2.26
C TYR A 67 -8.62 -7.51 3.36
N THR A 68 -9.90 -7.77 3.08
CA THR A 68 -10.97 -7.64 4.10
C THR A 68 -10.86 -8.66 5.24
N GLN A 69 -10.02 -9.69 5.10
CA GLN A 69 -9.85 -10.78 6.07
C GLN A 69 -8.53 -10.70 6.84
N VAL A 70 -7.62 -9.79 6.48
CA VAL A 70 -6.35 -9.59 7.20
C VAL A 70 -6.48 -8.47 8.23
N ASP A 71 -5.52 -8.43 9.18
CA ASP A 71 -5.38 -7.28 10.07
C ASP A 71 -4.97 -6.05 9.26
N ARG A 72 -5.78 -4.99 9.31
CA ARG A 72 -5.60 -3.78 8.51
C ARG A 72 -5.01 -2.64 9.34
N PRO A 73 -4.16 -1.79 8.75
CA PRO A 73 -3.60 -0.64 9.43
C PRO A 73 -4.71 0.35 9.78
N LYS A 74 -4.69 0.84 11.01
CA LYS A 74 -5.62 1.85 11.52
C LYS A 74 -4.82 3.07 11.94
N ILE A 75 -5.06 4.19 11.26
CA ILE A 75 -4.39 5.44 11.57
C ILE A 75 -4.72 5.92 12.98
N LEU A 76 -3.70 6.40 13.68
CA LEU A 76 -3.83 7.03 14.99
C LEU A 76 -3.66 8.54 14.85
N PHE A 77 -2.59 9.00 14.18
CA PHE A 77 -2.33 10.41 13.93
C PHE A 77 -1.36 10.65 12.77
N VAL A 78 -1.41 11.86 12.20
CA VAL A 78 -0.53 12.36 11.14
C VAL A 78 0.15 13.65 11.61
N ASP A 79 1.46 13.57 11.82
CA ASP A 79 2.31 14.63 12.34
C ASP A 79 3.46 14.97 11.37
N ASP A 80 4.27 15.97 11.72
CA ASP A 80 5.46 16.41 10.98
C ASP A 80 5.23 16.58 9.46
N VAL A 81 4.06 17.13 9.13
CA VAL A 81 3.64 17.34 7.74
C VAL A 81 4.42 18.50 7.14
N THR A 82 5.09 18.25 6.03
CA THR A 82 5.79 19.28 5.27
C THR A 82 5.48 19.16 3.78
N ALA A 83 5.54 20.29 3.07
CA ALA A 83 5.45 20.34 1.62
C ALA A 83 6.63 21.12 1.04
N SER A 84 7.04 20.76 -0.19
CA SER A 84 8.05 21.52 -0.93
C SER A 84 7.55 22.93 -1.25
N GLU A 85 8.47 23.88 -1.43
CA GLU A 85 8.12 25.26 -1.79
C GLU A 85 7.28 25.36 -3.08
N ASP A 86 7.44 24.42 -4.02
CA ASP A 86 6.67 24.35 -5.25
C ASP A 86 5.37 23.52 -5.15
N GLY A 87 5.09 22.97 -3.96
CA GLY A 87 3.92 22.15 -3.64
C GLY A 87 3.83 20.87 -4.45
N LYS A 88 4.93 20.35 -5.02
CA LYS A 88 4.89 19.12 -5.83
C LYS A 88 5.19 17.86 -5.05
N SER A 89 5.84 17.97 -3.90
CA SER A 89 6.15 16.86 -3.02
C SER A 89 5.84 17.23 -1.58
N GLY A 90 5.59 16.23 -0.76
CA GLY A 90 5.44 16.40 0.68
C GLY A 90 5.91 15.18 1.44
N THR A 91 6.02 15.35 2.75
CA THR A 91 6.28 14.26 3.67
C THR A 91 5.34 14.35 4.85
N ALA A 92 5.01 13.22 5.44
CA ALA A 92 4.29 13.18 6.70
C ALA A 92 4.82 12.03 7.56
N THR A 93 4.80 12.21 8.87
CA THR A 93 5.00 11.11 9.81
C THR A 93 3.64 10.56 10.21
N VAL A 94 3.44 9.27 10.01
CA VAL A 94 2.18 8.58 10.23
C VAL A 94 2.36 7.56 11.31
N THR A 95 1.55 7.66 12.36
CA THR A 95 1.48 6.64 13.40
C THR A 95 0.16 5.89 13.26
N TYR A 96 0.25 4.57 13.27
CA TYR A 96 -0.88 3.67 13.04
C TYR A 96 -0.72 2.37 13.83
N GLU A 97 -1.84 1.70 14.08
CA GLU A 97 -1.88 0.37 14.69
C GLU A 97 -2.03 -0.69 13.60
N MET A 98 -1.26 -1.77 13.67
CA MET A 98 -1.40 -2.95 12.80
C MET A 98 -1.07 -4.20 13.62
N ALA A 99 -1.90 -5.25 13.50
CA ALA A 99 -1.73 -6.51 14.25
C ALA A 99 -1.51 -6.32 15.78
N GLY A 100 -2.12 -5.27 16.37
CA GLY A 100 -2.00 -4.95 17.79
C GLY A 100 -0.68 -4.29 18.20
N ALA A 101 0.18 -3.91 17.25
CA ALA A 101 1.38 -3.13 17.48
C ALA A 101 1.23 -1.71 16.89
N GLU A 102 1.86 -0.74 17.55
CA GLU A 102 1.97 0.64 17.05
C GLU A 102 3.21 0.77 16.16
N HIS A 103 3.03 1.40 15.00
CA HIS A 103 4.07 1.68 14.02
C HIS A 103 4.11 3.18 13.75
N THR A 104 5.30 3.72 13.51
CA THR A 104 5.49 5.12 13.12
C THR A 104 6.45 5.17 11.94
N ASP A 105 5.95 5.65 10.80
CA ASP A 105 6.72 5.73 9.56
C ASP A 105 6.65 7.12 8.96
N THR A 106 7.71 7.51 8.24
CA THR A 106 7.69 8.70 7.39
C THR A 106 7.33 8.30 5.98
N VAL A 107 6.28 8.92 5.44
CA VAL A 107 5.80 8.68 4.08
C VAL A 107 6.15 9.86 3.19
N GLU A 108 6.56 9.56 1.96
CA GLU A 108 6.74 10.55 0.91
C GLU A 108 5.49 10.63 0.05
N LEU A 109 5.14 11.84 -0.38
CA LEU A 109 3.98 12.11 -1.20
C LEU A 109 4.34 12.94 -2.41
N ARG A 110 3.64 12.68 -3.52
CA ARG A 110 3.76 13.44 -4.76
C ARG A 110 2.41 13.99 -5.19
N ARG A 111 2.35 15.29 -5.48
CA ARG A 111 1.12 15.92 -5.97
C ARG A 111 0.70 15.32 -7.30
N THR A 112 -0.54 14.87 -7.39
CA THR A 112 -1.17 14.32 -8.60
C THR A 112 -2.08 15.34 -9.26
N SER A 113 -2.82 16.13 -8.46
CA SER A 113 -3.75 17.14 -8.94
C SER A 113 -3.68 18.41 -8.12
N ALA A 114 -3.75 19.56 -8.79
CA ALA A 114 -3.89 20.86 -8.14
C ALA A 114 -5.36 21.27 -8.11
N ASN A 115 -5.87 21.67 -6.95
CA ASN A 115 -7.28 21.96 -6.74
C ASN A 115 -7.51 23.45 -6.44
N GLU A 116 -8.29 24.13 -7.27
CA GLU A 116 -8.53 25.59 -7.13
C GLU A 116 -9.46 25.94 -5.94
N ARG A 117 -10.21 24.97 -5.42
CA ARG A 117 -11.26 25.17 -4.39
C ARG A 117 -11.18 24.20 -3.22
N GLY A 118 -10.12 23.41 -3.14
CA GLY A 118 -9.90 22.37 -2.14
C GLY A 118 -8.41 22.16 -1.93
N ALA A 119 -8.06 21.25 -1.02
CA ALA A 119 -6.68 20.84 -0.85
C ALA A 119 -6.19 20.10 -2.11
N ASP A 120 -4.92 20.30 -2.48
CA ASP A 120 -4.28 19.57 -3.57
C ASP A 120 -4.25 18.06 -3.25
N ASP A 121 -4.38 17.22 -4.29
CA ASP A 121 -4.34 15.76 -4.12
C ASP A 121 -2.91 15.26 -4.26
N TYR A 122 -2.51 14.38 -3.35
CA TYR A 122 -1.22 13.73 -3.36
C TYR A 122 -1.37 12.21 -3.35
N ALA A 123 -0.45 11.52 -4.03
CA ALA A 123 -0.30 10.07 -3.95
C ALA A 123 0.90 9.72 -3.06
N ILE A 124 0.77 8.64 -2.30
CA ILE A 124 1.86 8.10 -1.48
C ILE A 124 2.87 7.43 -2.40
N VAL A 125 4.14 7.81 -2.28
CA VAL A 125 5.22 7.24 -3.07
C VAL A 125 5.57 5.87 -2.51
N THR A 126 5.57 4.86 -3.38
CA THR A 126 5.96 3.49 -3.06
C THR A 126 7.29 3.15 -3.71
N SER A 127 8.12 2.40 -2.97
CA SER A 127 9.32 1.75 -3.49
C SER A 127 8.93 0.39 -4.07
N GLU A 128 9.29 0.10 -5.33
CA GLU A 128 9.04 -1.22 -5.93
C GLU A 128 9.81 -2.33 -5.16
N ASP A 129 10.90 -1.97 -4.48
CA ASP A 129 11.75 -2.90 -3.74
C ASP A 129 11.17 -3.28 -2.37
N ASP A 130 10.33 -2.42 -1.78
CA ASP A 130 9.82 -2.59 -0.41
C ASP A 130 8.30 -2.81 -0.35
N PHE A 131 7.58 -2.53 -1.44
CA PHE A 131 6.12 -2.60 -1.49
C PHE A 131 5.62 -4.05 -1.63
N GLY A 132 4.82 -4.50 -0.67
CA GLY A 132 4.18 -5.82 -0.70
C GLY A 132 4.95 -6.98 -0.06
N LEU A 133 4.56 -8.20 -0.43
CA LEU A 133 5.02 -9.47 0.14
C LEU A 133 6.22 -10.03 -0.63
N ASP A 134 7.23 -10.47 0.09
CA ASP A 134 8.32 -11.25 -0.50
C ASP A 134 7.80 -12.60 -1.02
N ALA A 135 8.09 -12.86 -2.29
CA ALA A 135 7.76 -14.10 -2.98
C ALA A 135 9.01 -14.94 -3.28
N SER A 136 10.19 -14.55 -2.79
CA SER A 136 11.43 -15.31 -2.97
C SER A 136 11.28 -16.73 -2.44
N GLY A 137 11.65 -17.72 -3.26
CA GLY A 137 11.45 -19.15 -3.00
C GLY A 137 10.33 -19.78 -3.84
N VAL A 138 9.44 -18.99 -4.44
CA VAL A 138 8.39 -19.48 -5.36
C VAL A 138 8.98 -20.18 -6.60
N GLU A 139 10.17 -19.78 -7.01
CA GLU A 139 10.93 -20.31 -8.14
C GLU A 139 11.50 -21.71 -7.87
N LEU A 140 11.73 -22.04 -6.59
CA LEU A 140 12.23 -23.34 -6.13
C LEU A 140 11.12 -24.40 -6.13
N LEU A 141 9.89 -23.98 -5.84
CA LEU A 141 8.73 -24.87 -5.78
C LEU A 141 8.24 -25.32 -7.17
N PRO A 142 7.51 -26.45 -7.29
CA PRO A 142 6.95 -26.91 -8.55
C PRO A 142 6.05 -25.88 -9.28
N ALA A 143 6.09 -25.93 -10.62
CA ALA A 143 5.19 -25.31 -11.61
C ALA A 143 3.75 -25.03 -11.16
N ASP A 144 3.17 -26.09 -10.62
CA ASP A 144 1.76 -26.30 -10.37
C ASP A 144 1.42 -26.21 -8.88
N THR A 145 2.32 -25.64 -8.07
CA THR A 145 2.05 -25.29 -6.67
C THR A 145 0.89 -24.30 -6.59
N VAL A 146 -0.06 -24.60 -5.71
CA VAL A 146 -1.25 -23.77 -5.49
C VAL A 146 -1.11 -22.99 -4.20
N TYR A 147 -1.41 -21.70 -4.27
CA TYR A 147 -1.29 -20.75 -3.17
C TYR A 147 -2.67 -20.19 -2.83
N ARG A 148 -3.06 -20.27 -1.55
CA ARG A 148 -4.31 -19.71 -1.05
C ARG A 148 -4.11 -18.84 0.17
N ILE A 149 -4.82 -17.71 0.24
CA ILE A 149 -4.90 -16.88 1.44
C ILE A 149 -6.37 -16.84 1.86
N HIS A 150 -6.66 -17.26 3.08
CA HIS A 150 -8.04 -17.40 3.58
C HIS A 150 -8.98 -18.16 2.61
N GLY A 151 -8.45 -19.20 1.94
CA GLY A 151 -9.19 -20.00 0.96
C GLY A 151 -9.38 -19.35 -0.42
N VAL A 152 -8.95 -18.11 -0.62
CA VAL A 152 -8.93 -17.44 -1.93
C VAL A 152 -7.68 -17.88 -2.69
N ASP A 153 -7.85 -18.31 -3.94
CA ASP A 153 -6.74 -18.70 -4.80
C ASP A 153 -5.97 -17.46 -5.28
N VAL A 154 -4.70 -17.38 -4.88
CA VAL A 154 -3.77 -16.29 -5.22
C VAL A 154 -2.61 -16.78 -6.07
N SER A 155 -2.69 -18.01 -6.60
CA SER A 155 -1.61 -18.65 -7.34
C SER A 155 -1.15 -17.83 -8.54
N ALA A 156 -2.07 -17.11 -9.20
CA ALA A 156 -1.74 -16.27 -10.33
C ALA A 156 -0.71 -15.17 -10.00
N ALA A 157 -0.76 -14.60 -8.78
CA ALA A 157 0.20 -13.59 -8.34
C ALA A 157 1.58 -14.18 -8.11
N PHE A 158 1.66 -15.32 -7.40
CA PHE A 158 2.91 -16.04 -7.15
C PHE A 158 3.55 -16.57 -8.44
N LEU A 159 2.74 -17.09 -9.37
CA LEU A 159 3.22 -17.53 -10.68
C LEU A 159 3.71 -16.36 -11.54
N ALA A 160 3.06 -15.18 -11.44
CA ALA A 160 3.53 -13.99 -12.12
C ALA A 160 4.87 -13.51 -11.54
N ALA A 161 5.00 -13.42 -10.22
CA ALA A 161 6.26 -13.10 -9.53
C ALA A 161 7.38 -14.05 -9.97
N ARG A 162 7.11 -15.35 -9.99
CA ARG A 162 8.02 -16.38 -10.52
C ARG A 162 8.43 -16.12 -11.96
N SER A 163 7.49 -15.82 -12.83
CA SER A 163 7.75 -15.66 -14.27
C SER A 163 8.60 -14.43 -14.59
N LEU A 164 8.62 -13.45 -13.68
CA LEU A 164 9.39 -12.23 -13.75
C LEU A 164 10.73 -12.32 -13.00
N ALA A 165 11.01 -13.46 -12.37
CA ALA A 165 12.26 -13.67 -11.65
C ALA A 165 13.46 -13.60 -12.61
N ASP A 166 14.47 -12.80 -12.26
CA ASP A 166 15.73 -12.70 -12.99
C ASP A 166 16.89 -13.13 -12.09
N GLY A 167 17.43 -14.33 -12.35
CA GLY A 167 18.44 -14.95 -11.49
C GLY A 167 17.88 -15.31 -10.11
N ASP A 168 18.44 -14.71 -9.06
CA ASP A 168 18.03 -14.89 -7.65
C ASP A 168 17.01 -13.84 -7.19
N GLU A 169 16.60 -12.92 -8.06
CA GLU A 169 15.71 -11.81 -7.73
C GLU A 169 14.29 -12.12 -8.17
N VAL A 170 13.38 -12.22 -7.20
CA VAL A 170 11.94 -12.41 -7.41
C VAL A 170 11.23 -11.13 -7.02
N LEU A 171 10.36 -10.64 -7.90
CA LEU A 171 9.56 -9.45 -7.59
C LEU A 171 8.61 -9.71 -6.42
N ARG A 172 8.51 -8.73 -5.52
CA ARG A 172 7.49 -8.73 -4.47
C ARG A 172 6.10 -8.70 -5.09
N ILE A 173 5.14 -9.31 -4.40
CA ILE A 173 3.73 -9.23 -4.76
C ILE A 173 3.14 -8.01 -4.06
N PRO A 174 2.74 -6.95 -4.78
CA PRO A 174 2.11 -5.76 -4.22
C PRO A 174 0.96 -6.12 -3.26
N ALA A 175 1.05 -5.62 -2.03
CA ALA A 175 0.06 -5.86 -0.97
C ALA A 175 0.22 -4.79 0.13
N PHE A 176 -0.87 -4.41 0.77
CA PHE A 176 -0.82 -3.49 1.91
C PHE A 176 -0.43 -4.19 3.21
N GLY A 177 -0.19 -3.39 4.25
CA GLY A 177 -0.05 -3.79 5.65
C GLY A 177 -1.02 -4.89 6.06
N GLY A 178 -0.50 -6.02 6.55
CA GLY A 178 -1.31 -7.05 7.17
C GLY A 178 -0.60 -8.40 7.35
N THR A 179 -1.30 -9.32 7.99
CA THR A 179 -0.87 -10.70 8.20
C THR A 179 -1.63 -11.63 7.25
N TYR A 180 -0.89 -12.34 6.40
CA TYR A 180 -1.38 -13.17 5.31
C TYR A 180 -1.04 -14.64 5.57
N PRO A 181 -1.98 -15.46 6.10
CA PRO A 181 -1.77 -16.89 6.20
C PRO A 181 -1.84 -17.51 4.79
N LEU A 182 -0.68 -17.92 4.30
CA LEU A 182 -0.50 -18.52 2.98
C LEU A 182 -0.52 -20.05 3.10
N GLU A 183 -1.61 -20.66 2.66
CA GLU A 183 -1.68 -22.11 2.42
C GLU A 183 -0.98 -22.43 1.09
N ILE A 184 0.00 -23.32 1.14
CA ILE A 184 0.78 -23.78 0.00
C ILE A 184 0.48 -25.26 -0.20
N THR A 185 -0.03 -25.62 -1.37
CA THR A 185 -0.26 -27.02 -1.76
C THR A 185 0.71 -27.40 -2.87
N VAL A 186 1.69 -28.21 -2.51
CA VAL A 186 2.68 -28.77 -3.43
C VAL A 186 2.15 -30.09 -4.01
N PRO A 187 2.00 -30.21 -5.33
CA PRO A 187 1.46 -31.41 -5.96
C PRO A 187 2.52 -32.52 -6.10
N GLY A 188 2.06 -33.77 -6.21
CA GLY A 188 2.93 -34.93 -6.47
C GLY A 188 2.62 -36.13 -5.58
N PRO A 189 3.32 -37.27 -5.80
CA PRO A 189 3.17 -38.48 -4.98
C PRO A 189 3.54 -38.26 -3.51
N ASP A 190 4.49 -37.36 -3.25
CA ASP A 190 4.88 -36.88 -1.92
C ASP A 190 4.36 -35.45 -1.67
N GLY A 191 3.30 -35.05 -2.39
CA GLY A 191 2.70 -33.73 -2.26
C GLY A 191 2.10 -33.49 -0.88
N PHE A 192 2.06 -32.23 -0.48
CA PHE A 192 1.61 -31.83 0.85
C PHE A 192 0.93 -30.45 0.81
N THR A 193 0.21 -30.15 1.88
CA THR A 193 -0.38 -28.83 2.12
C THR A 193 0.07 -28.35 3.48
N GLU A 194 0.63 -27.14 3.53
CA GLU A 194 1.09 -26.50 4.76
C GLU A 194 0.79 -25.00 4.70
N THR A 195 0.71 -24.35 5.87
CA THR A 195 0.47 -22.92 5.98
C THR A 195 1.67 -22.22 6.58
N VAL A 196 2.14 -21.19 5.88
CA VAL A 196 3.14 -20.24 6.40
C VAL A 196 2.47 -18.89 6.61
N THR A 197 3.04 -18.06 7.48
CA THR A 197 2.56 -16.68 7.70
C THR A 197 3.49 -15.72 6.98
N LEU A 198 2.94 -14.98 6.02
CA LEU A 198 3.59 -13.82 5.44
C LEU A 198 3.06 -12.55 6.14
N GLN A 199 3.92 -11.58 6.40
CA GLN A 199 3.54 -10.33 7.02
C GLN A 199 4.44 -9.19 6.51
N THR A 200 3.82 -8.05 6.29
CA THR A 200 4.52 -6.80 6.00
C THR A 200 4.83 -6.05 7.29
N SER A 201 6.01 -5.43 7.38
CA SER A 201 6.44 -4.68 8.56
C SER A 201 5.84 -3.28 8.65
N THR A 202 5.39 -2.71 7.52
CA THR A 202 4.69 -1.41 7.45
C THR A 202 3.40 -1.48 6.63
N PHE A 203 2.60 -0.40 6.63
CA PHE A 203 1.35 -0.33 5.88
C PHE A 203 1.53 -0.38 4.35
N LEU A 204 2.70 -0.02 3.83
CA LEU A 204 3.03 -0.16 2.40
C LEU A 204 3.73 -1.49 2.10
N GLY A 205 4.22 -2.22 3.08
CA GLY A 205 5.11 -3.35 2.81
C GLY A 205 6.35 -3.31 3.68
N GLY A 206 7.25 -4.25 3.46
CA GLY A 206 8.55 -4.27 4.12
C GLY A 206 9.01 -5.68 4.43
N ASP A 207 10.19 -5.76 5.03
CA ASP A 207 10.99 -6.95 5.24
C ASP A 207 10.50 -7.93 6.33
N GLY A 208 9.28 -7.73 6.86
CA GLY A 208 8.79 -8.38 8.07
C GLY A 208 8.84 -9.91 8.05
N THR A 209 8.66 -10.54 6.90
CA THR A 209 8.77 -12.01 6.72
C THR A 209 9.56 -12.39 5.47
N ASP A 210 10.55 -11.59 5.09
CA ASP A 210 11.36 -11.87 3.91
C ASP A 210 12.13 -13.19 4.08
N GLY A 211 12.20 -13.98 3.01
CA GLY A 211 12.84 -15.28 2.98
C GLY A 211 12.06 -16.41 3.65
N VAL A 212 10.84 -16.18 4.17
CA VAL A 212 10.01 -17.24 4.74
C VAL A 212 9.65 -18.29 3.70
N LEU A 213 9.22 -17.87 2.50
CA LEU A 213 8.86 -18.82 1.44
C LEU A 213 10.08 -19.58 0.91
N ARG A 214 11.24 -18.94 0.82
CA ARG A 214 12.52 -19.59 0.50
C ARG A 214 12.92 -20.61 1.56
N SER A 215 12.81 -20.26 2.84
CA SER A 215 13.12 -21.17 3.95
C SER A 215 12.19 -22.39 3.94
N PHE A 216 10.90 -22.16 3.70
CA PHE A 216 9.90 -23.21 3.51
C PHE A 216 10.28 -24.16 2.36
N ALA A 217 10.64 -23.64 1.19
CA ALA A 217 11.05 -24.46 0.06
C ALA A 217 12.27 -25.34 0.39
N VAL A 218 13.30 -24.74 1.01
CA VAL A 218 14.54 -25.43 1.40
C VAL A 218 14.28 -26.51 2.46
N GLU A 219 13.42 -26.25 3.45
CA GLU A 219 13.04 -27.22 4.48
C GLU A 219 12.42 -28.49 3.89
N HIS A 220 11.66 -28.33 2.80
CA HIS A 220 11.02 -29.41 2.06
C HIS A 220 11.88 -29.99 0.91
N GLY A 221 13.14 -29.56 0.81
CA GLY A 221 14.13 -30.14 -0.10
C GLY A 221 14.13 -29.58 -1.53
N TYR A 222 13.63 -28.36 -1.72
CA TYR A 222 13.66 -27.61 -2.98
C TYR A 222 14.79 -26.57 -3.03
#